data_AF-A0A1T1DGS2-F1
#
_entry.id   AF-A0A1T1DGS2-F1
#
_cell.length_a   1.000
_cell.length_b   1.000
_cell.length_c   1.000
_cell.angle_alpha   90.00
_cell.angle_beta   90.00
_cell.angle_gamma   90.00
#
_symmetry.space_group_name_H-M   'P 1'
#
loop_
_entity.id
_entity.type
_entity.pdbx_description
1 polymer ?
#
loop_
_entity_poly.entity_id
_entity_poly.type
_entity_poly.pdbx_seq_one_letter_code
_entity_poly.pdbx_strand_id
1 'polypeptide(L)'
;MKTMRNVLRKKEEKKFKNWRLITFFFIFLFNCLPDKESEYNNLLMYNFLTPKSQNIKSPNHSSKRIIEEVDNEEINVLTYNLFLYTEEHYDWGDWEQEKRAELLANSKFVNNQDIVVFEGIFHDNARKTLLDKLQSQYPDQTDVIGRTKDGWNDTQGSFRQHSSFNNGGVVILSKWPILEKIQYIFNNHGCGSDTQYNKGFAYVKIKKKDRIIHILGTDTQSHNDECIDKGENARADQFTEMRKFINLKRIPQNETVMIVGSLNVNKEDKVYYNSMLYTLEADNPHYAGIPFTWDPKKNALTAFINSNKKSQQYTEYILLSKNHSQPPVWQNLAYDPISPTTWKRKSDGYTNYEFSDHYPVYGFDYADPSTPTQSGHRRKYDNVMILDSAYHRIQASPTRPDGWLIAEENSNYYQGQPTRSEFARFNLLQEDDLYSNPDCISGRGKIRIESSEYRNYFWTYWLRGGGGNYAYYPKFNDGSKKFEIEVPLDRCIESGIFWLRDYDILTNDYYYLESWRMGRWMHYIYLWDKIAHNASKFRVLLDQTPERNWGEDLIYR
;
A
#
# COMPACT_ATOMS: atom_id res chain seq x y z
N MET A 1 42.33 41.00 -16.14
CA MET A 1 43.50 40.69 -16.98
C MET A 1 44.05 39.34 -16.54
N LYS A 2 43.96 38.31 -17.40
CA LYS A 2 44.66 36.99 -17.43
C LYS A 2 44.78 36.20 -16.10
N THR A 3 44.44 34.91 -15.97
CA THR A 3 44.57 33.81 -16.95
C THR A 3 43.77 32.58 -16.48
N MET A 4 43.08 31.91 -17.40
CA MET A 4 42.57 30.54 -17.24
C MET A 4 43.71 29.51 -17.23
N ARG A 5 43.53 28.38 -16.54
CA ARG A 5 44.10 27.08 -16.95
C ARG A 5 43.20 25.92 -16.50
N ASN A 6 42.63 25.24 -17.50
CA ASN A 6 42.04 23.91 -17.42
C ASN A 6 43.10 22.88 -17.05
N VAL A 7 42.76 21.92 -16.17
CA VAL A 7 43.44 20.63 -16.10
C VAL A 7 42.40 19.53 -15.90
N LEU A 8 42.34 18.65 -16.89
CA LEU A 8 41.63 17.37 -16.90
C LEU A 8 41.99 16.50 -15.69
N ARG A 9 41.01 15.83 -15.09
CA ARG A 9 41.26 14.71 -14.18
C ARG A 9 40.55 13.45 -14.67
N LYS A 10 41.39 12.47 -15.01
CA LYS A 10 41.12 11.09 -15.39
C LYS A 10 40.10 10.40 -14.48
N LYS A 11 39.16 9.68 -15.10
CA LYS A 11 38.40 8.56 -14.53
C LYS A 11 39.39 7.43 -14.24
N GLU A 12 39.44 6.95 -13.00
CA GLU A 12 40.09 5.68 -12.66
C GLU A 12 39.01 4.63 -12.42
N GLU A 13 38.99 3.63 -13.30
CA GLU A 13 38.31 2.35 -13.13
C GLU A 13 39.03 1.54 -12.04
N LYS A 14 38.30 1.09 -11.02
CA LYS A 14 38.79 0.06 -10.09
C LYS A 14 38.30 -1.31 -10.53
N LYS A 15 39.25 -2.08 -11.08
CA LYS A 15 39.18 -3.51 -11.36
C LYS A 15 38.88 -4.31 -10.09
N PHE A 16 37.88 -5.18 -10.19
CA PHE A 16 37.66 -6.33 -9.31
C PHE A 16 38.84 -7.32 -9.41
N LYS A 17 39.28 -7.85 -8.26
CA LYS A 17 40.19 -9.00 -8.17
C LYS A 17 39.54 -10.07 -7.28
N ASN A 18 39.17 -11.18 -7.90
CA ASN A 18 38.91 -12.47 -7.26
C ASN A 18 40.22 -13.08 -6.76
N TRP A 19 40.25 -13.65 -5.55
CA TRP A 19 40.90 -14.95 -5.33
C TRP A 19 40.48 -15.70 -4.04
N ARG A 20 40.11 -16.98 -4.26
CA ARG A 20 40.43 -18.22 -3.52
C ARG A 20 39.75 -18.58 -2.17
N LEU A 21 38.81 -19.52 -2.29
CA LEU A 21 38.82 -20.89 -1.70
C LEU A 21 39.91 -21.19 -0.65
N ILE A 22 39.48 -21.52 0.57
CA ILE A 22 40.11 -22.53 1.44
C ILE A 22 39.02 -23.33 2.15
N THR A 23 39.01 -24.62 1.87
CA THR A 23 38.29 -25.71 2.52
C THR A 23 39.02 -26.10 3.81
N PHE A 24 38.31 -26.36 4.92
CA PHE A 24 38.82 -27.23 5.98
C PHE A 24 37.71 -28.10 6.57
N PHE A 25 37.93 -29.41 6.42
CA PHE A 25 37.29 -30.53 7.11
C PHE A 25 37.63 -30.50 8.60
N PHE A 26 36.67 -30.80 9.48
CA PHE A 26 36.94 -31.61 10.68
C PHE A 26 35.70 -32.43 11.05
N ILE A 27 35.87 -33.75 10.96
CA ILE A 27 35.01 -34.78 11.54
C ILE A 27 35.62 -35.15 12.89
N PHE A 28 34.82 -35.19 13.95
CA PHE A 28 34.98 -36.19 15.01
C PHE A 28 33.61 -36.57 15.58
N LEU A 29 33.32 -37.87 15.52
CA LEU A 29 32.21 -38.59 16.15
C LEU A 29 32.53 -38.86 17.62
N PHE A 30 31.53 -38.81 18.52
CA PHE A 30 30.82 -40.01 19.01
C PHE A 30 29.92 -39.72 20.24
N ASN A 31 28.70 -40.28 20.16
CA ASN A 31 27.87 -40.92 21.20
C ASN A 31 27.50 -40.18 22.50
N CYS A 32 26.19 -40.00 22.71
CA CYS A 32 25.40 -40.94 23.52
C CYS A 32 23.88 -40.79 23.25
N LEU A 33 23.22 -41.95 23.31
CA LEU A 33 21.82 -42.29 22.95
C LEU A 33 20.81 -41.94 24.07
N PRO A 34 19.49 -42.10 23.83
CA PRO A 34 18.39 -41.44 24.52
C PRO A 34 17.78 -42.29 25.64
N ASP A 35 17.03 -41.65 26.54
CA ASP A 35 16.12 -42.33 27.45
C ASP A 35 14.66 -42.17 27.06
N LYS A 36 13.95 -43.26 27.31
CA LYS A 36 12.59 -43.63 26.94
C LYS A 36 11.66 -43.55 28.15
N GLU A 37 10.37 -43.41 27.84
CA GLU A 37 9.20 -43.96 28.55
C GLU A 37 8.79 -43.38 29.92
N SER A 38 7.57 -42.83 29.98
CA SER A 38 6.44 -43.57 30.58
C SER A 38 5.09 -43.00 30.15
N GLU A 39 4.23 -43.87 29.61
CA GLU A 39 2.77 -43.74 29.62
C GLU A 39 2.25 -44.17 30.99
N TYR A 40 1.14 -43.58 31.48
CA TYR A 40 0.04 -44.34 32.08
C TYR A 40 -1.22 -43.49 32.35
N ASN A 41 -2.34 -44.02 31.82
CA ASN A 41 -3.73 -44.03 32.30
C ASN A 41 -4.67 -42.80 32.29
N ASN A 42 -5.73 -42.99 31.48
CA ASN A 42 -7.10 -42.53 31.63
C ASN A 42 -7.71 -42.84 33.02
N LEU A 43 -8.64 -42.00 33.52
CA LEU A 43 -10.10 -42.23 33.54
C LEU A 43 -10.80 -41.28 34.55
N LEU A 44 -11.87 -40.61 34.09
CA LEU A 44 -13.12 -40.23 34.78
C LEU A 44 -13.10 -39.92 36.30
N MET A 45 -13.60 -38.73 36.67
CA MET A 45 -14.79 -38.63 37.54
C MET A 45 -15.46 -37.25 37.50
N TYR A 46 -16.78 -37.34 37.64
CA TYR A 46 -17.83 -36.35 37.43
C TYR A 46 -18.12 -35.52 38.70
N ASN A 47 -18.90 -34.45 38.51
CA ASN A 47 -19.82 -33.80 39.46
C ASN A 47 -19.25 -32.93 40.60
N PHE A 48 -19.50 -31.62 40.48
CA PHE A 48 -20.15 -30.88 41.56
C PHE A 48 -21.24 -29.97 40.99
N LEU A 49 -22.49 -30.25 41.39
CA LEU A 49 -23.66 -29.42 41.22
C LEU A 49 -23.99 -28.69 42.52
N THR A 50 -24.76 -27.61 42.36
CA THR A 50 -25.74 -26.96 43.28
C THR A 50 -25.35 -25.58 43.86
N PRO A 51 -26.33 -24.71 44.21
CA PRO A 51 -27.51 -24.33 43.42
C PRO A 51 -27.93 -22.83 43.53
N LYS A 52 -28.84 -22.43 42.61
CA LYS A 52 -29.93 -21.42 42.73
C LYS A 52 -29.59 -19.92 42.93
N SER A 53 -29.99 -19.12 41.93
CA SER A 53 -31.10 -18.18 42.14
C SER A 53 -31.95 -18.07 40.87
N GLN A 54 -33.26 -18.15 41.06
CA GLN A 54 -34.27 -18.04 40.01
C GLN A 54 -34.68 -16.57 39.88
N ASN A 55 -34.81 -16.08 38.65
CA ASN A 55 -35.83 -15.07 38.35
C ASN A 55 -36.40 -15.32 36.95
N ILE A 56 -37.72 -15.47 36.94
CA ILE A 56 -38.58 -15.78 35.80
C ILE A 56 -38.75 -14.52 34.94
N LYS A 57 -38.66 -14.67 33.60
CA LYS A 57 -39.41 -13.88 32.60
C LYS A 57 -39.55 -14.68 31.29
N SER A 58 -40.75 -14.58 30.71
CA SER A 58 -41.38 -15.36 29.63
C SER A 58 -40.56 -15.66 28.36
N PRO A 59 -40.94 -16.69 27.58
CA PRO A 59 -40.25 -17.05 26.35
C PRO A 59 -40.64 -16.09 25.22
N ASN A 60 -39.70 -15.24 24.80
CA ASN A 60 -39.78 -14.58 23.51
C ASN A 60 -39.42 -15.60 22.43
N HIS A 61 -40.42 -15.93 21.62
CA HIS A 61 -40.29 -16.69 20.40
C HIS A 61 -39.35 -15.92 19.46
N SER A 62 -38.05 -16.24 19.44
CA SER A 62 -37.13 -15.67 18.44
C SER A 62 -37.36 -16.39 17.12
N SER A 63 -38.32 -15.90 16.34
CA SER A 63 -38.29 -16.11 14.90
C SER A 63 -36.96 -15.54 14.39
N LYS A 64 -36.02 -16.43 14.05
CA LYS A 64 -34.90 -16.08 13.18
C LYS A 64 -35.54 -15.57 11.88
N ARG A 65 -35.63 -14.23 11.73
CA ARG A 65 -35.76 -13.63 10.41
C ARG A 65 -34.50 -14.01 9.65
N ILE A 66 -34.63 -15.04 8.83
CA ILE A 66 -33.84 -15.14 7.61
C ILE A 66 -34.23 -13.88 6.85
N ILE A 67 -33.37 -12.86 6.90
CA ILE A 67 -33.46 -11.75 5.97
C ILE A 67 -32.99 -12.38 4.67
N GLU A 68 -33.94 -12.81 3.83
CA GLU A 68 -33.65 -12.96 2.42
C GLU A 68 -33.21 -11.58 1.94
N GLU A 69 -31.93 -11.45 1.61
CA GLU A 69 -31.42 -10.29 0.87
C GLU A 69 -32.26 -10.17 -0.38
N VAL A 70 -33.07 -9.11 -0.44
CA VAL A 70 -33.73 -8.68 -1.66
C VAL A 70 -32.62 -8.17 -2.57
N ASP A 71 -32.00 -9.08 -3.31
CA ASP A 71 -30.92 -8.80 -4.24
C ASP A 71 -31.50 -8.10 -5.48
N ASN A 72 -31.20 -6.81 -5.57
CA ASN A 72 -31.85 -5.81 -6.42
C ASN A 72 -31.35 -5.78 -7.88
N GLU A 73 -30.76 -6.86 -8.39
CA GLU A 73 -30.09 -6.95 -9.72
C GLU A 73 -28.86 -6.05 -9.90
N GLU A 74 -28.41 -5.38 -8.84
CA GLU A 74 -27.26 -4.45 -8.86
C GLU A 74 -25.97 -5.21 -9.06
N ILE A 75 -24.95 -4.60 -9.66
CA ILE A 75 -23.63 -5.21 -9.83
C ILE A 75 -22.57 -4.44 -9.04
N ASN A 76 -21.65 -5.15 -8.39
CA ASN A 76 -20.47 -4.56 -7.79
C ASN A 76 -19.15 -5.20 -8.29
N VAL A 77 -18.22 -4.34 -8.66
CA VAL A 77 -16.94 -4.70 -9.29
C VAL A 77 -15.82 -4.01 -8.54
N LEU A 78 -14.71 -4.71 -8.33
CA LEU A 78 -13.48 -4.16 -7.78
C LEU A 78 -12.35 -4.27 -8.80
N THR A 79 -11.59 -3.20 -8.99
CA THR A 79 -10.28 -3.25 -9.67
C THR A 79 -9.16 -2.89 -8.70
N TYR A 80 -8.03 -3.59 -8.78
CA TYR A 80 -6.87 -3.30 -7.96
C TYR A 80 -5.54 -3.75 -8.57
N ASN A 81 -4.69 -2.79 -8.96
CA ASN A 81 -3.30 -3.04 -9.32
C ASN A 81 -2.46 -3.36 -8.07
N LEU A 82 -1.83 -4.54 -8.04
CA LEU A 82 -1.22 -5.09 -6.83
C LEU A 82 0.30 -4.93 -6.74
N PHE A 83 0.96 -4.46 -7.80
CA PHE A 83 2.41 -4.30 -7.80
C PHE A 83 3.17 -5.55 -7.31
N LEU A 84 2.81 -6.73 -7.83
CA LEU A 84 3.43 -8.01 -7.48
C LEU A 84 4.39 -8.42 -8.60
N TYR A 85 5.49 -7.69 -8.76
CA TYR A 85 6.53 -7.99 -9.74
C TYR A 85 7.36 -9.23 -9.36
N THR A 86 7.98 -9.86 -10.37
CA THR A 86 8.85 -11.03 -10.18
C THR A 86 10.13 -10.66 -9.42
N GLU A 87 10.70 -11.60 -8.67
CA GLU A 87 11.93 -11.39 -7.89
C GLU A 87 13.15 -11.05 -8.76
N GLU A 88 13.11 -11.41 -10.05
CA GLU A 88 14.16 -11.11 -11.03
C GLU A 88 14.21 -9.63 -11.41
N HIS A 89 13.15 -8.86 -11.14
CA HIS A 89 13.12 -7.43 -11.43
C HIS A 89 13.92 -6.64 -10.40
N TYR A 90 15.06 -6.06 -10.81
CA TYR A 90 16.04 -5.44 -9.91
C TYR A 90 15.45 -4.41 -8.93
N ASP A 91 14.58 -3.52 -9.39
CA ASP A 91 14.02 -2.45 -8.54
C ASP A 91 12.68 -2.81 -7.87
N TRP A 92 11.98 -3.83 -8.37
CA TRP A 92 10.57 -4.11 -8.02
C TRP A 92 10.34 -5.54 -7.51
N GLY A 93 11.38 -6.36 -7.43
CA GLY A 93 11.30 -7.77 -7.07
C GLY A 93 11.43 -8.07 -5.57
N ASP A 94 11.84 -7.13 -4.73
CA ASP A 94 12.01 -7.35 -3.27
C ASP A 94 11.02 -6.51 -2.46
N TRP A 95 9.75 -6.93 -2.44
CA TRP A 95 8.66 -6.18 -1.79
C TRP A 95 7.66 -7.10 -1.06
N GLU A 96 8.11 -8.24 -0.55
CA GLU A 96 7.29 -9.20 0.22
C GLU A 96 5.95 -9.57 -0.47
N GLN A 97 6.01 -9.86 -1.77
CA GLN A 97 4.87 -10.10 -2.65
C GLN A 97 3.92 -11.15 -2.09
N GLU A 98 4.44 -12.30 -1.64
CA GLU A 98 3.65 -13.37 -1.05
C GLU A 98 2.95 -12.92 0.26
N LYS A 99 3.64 -12.13 1.09
CA LYS A 99 3.04 -11.63 2.33
C LYS A 99 1.93 -10.62 2.05
N ARG A 100 2.14 -9.70 1.11
CA ARG A 100 1.12 -8.73 0.69
C ARG A 100 -0.10 -9.42 0.08
N ALA A 101 0.12 -10.45 -0.75
CA ALA A 101 -0.96 -11.27 -1.29
C ALA A 101 -1.77 -11.97 -0.18
N GLU A 102 -1.11 -12.53 0.84
CA GLU A 102 -1.78 -13.12 2.00
C GLU A 102 -2.60 -12.08 2.78
N LEU A 103 -2.02 -10.93 3.09
CA LEU A 103 -2.71 -9.85 3.82
C LEU A 103 -3.92 -9.36 3.04
N LEU A 104 -3.78 -9.19 1.73
CA LEU A 104 -4.86 -8.75 0.83
C LEU A 104 -6.01 -9.77 0.83
N ALA A 105 -5.71 -11.06 0.63
CA ALA A 105 -6.72 -12.11 0.60
C ALA A 105 -7.55 -12.23 1.89
N ASN A 106 -6.98 -11.82 3.02
CA ASN A 106 -7.65 -11.84 4.33
C ASN A 106 -8.41 -10.53 4.63
N SER A 107 -8.36 -9.54 3.74
CA SER A 107 -8.95 -8.23 3.99
C SER A 107 -10.43 -8.19 3.61
N LYS A 108 -11.25 -7.52 4.42
CA LYS A 108 -12.70 -7.44 4.20
C LYS A 108 -13.08 -6.63 2.95
N PHE A 109 -12.25 -5.66 2.58
CA PHE A 109 -12.55 -4.73 1.50
C PHE A 109 -12.51 -5.40 0.12
N VAL A 110 -11.83 -6.55 -0.04
CA VAL A 110 -11.83 -7.34 -1.28
C VAL A 110 -12.97 -8.36 -1.34
N ASN A 111 -13.77 -8.48 -0.28
CA ASN A 111 -14.87 -9.45 -0.20
C ASN A 111 -16.18 -8.85 -0.74
N ASN A 112 -17.19 -9.71 -0.87
CA ASN A 112 -18.55 -9.35 -1.24
C ASN A 112 -18.70 -8.63 -2.59
N GLN A 113 -17.73 -8.79 -3.50
CA GLN A 113 -17.86 -8.32 -4.87
C GLN A 113 -18.53 -9.41 -5.73
N ASP A 114 -19.13 -9.03 -6.86
CA ASP A 114 -19.52 -9.98 -7.90
C ASP A 114 -18.31 -10.37 -8.74
N ILE A 115 -17.42 -9.39 -8.97
CA ILE A 115 -16.30 -9.47 -9.89
C ILE A 115 -15.12 -8.70 -9.31
N VAL A 116 -13.93 -9.29 -9.37
CA VAL A 116 -12.67 -8.63 -9.03
C VAL A 116 -11.71 -8.74 -10.20
N VAL A 117 -11.11 -7.62 -10.59
CA VAL A 117 -10.03 -7.55 -11.59
C VAL A 117 -8.77 -7.14 -10.85
N PHE A 118 -7.73 -7.97 -10.93
CA PHE A 118 -6.41 -7.62 -10.41
C PHE A 118 -5.44 -7.41 -11.56
N GLU A 119 -4.66 -6.34 -11.44
CA GLU A 119 -3.60 -5.95 -12.35
C GLU A 119 -2.24 -6.03 -11.64
N GLY A 120 -1.14 -5.98 -12.41
CA GLY A 120 0.21 -6.02 -11.86
C GLY A 120 0.56 -7.31 -11.10
N ILE A 121 -0.10 -8.43 -11.36
CA ILE A 121 0.06 -9.70 -10.63
C ILE A 121 1.06 -10.68 -11.29
N PHE A 122 2.29 -10.23 -11.51
CA PHE A 122 3.30 -10.97 -12.27
C PHE A 122 3.91 -12.15 -11.51
N HIS A 123 4.10 -12.02 -10.19
CA HIS A 123 4.79 -12.99 -9.33
C HIS A 123 3.98 -14.27 -9.10
N ASP A 124 4.55 -15.41 -9.46
CA ASP A 124 3.84 -16.70 -9.51
C ASP A 124 3.29 -17.18 -8.15
N ASN A 125 4.13 -17.25 -7.11
CA ASN A 125 3.67 -17.75 -5.81
C ASN A 125 2.67 -16.82 -5.12
N ALA A 126 2.92 -15.50 -5.15
CA ALA A 126 2.01 -14.50 -4.64
C ALA A 126 0.65 -14.57 -5.35
N ARG A 127 0.66 -14.69 -6.69
CA ARG A 127 -0.56 -14.90 -7.48
C ARG A 127 -1.29 -16.15 -7.04
N LYS A 128 -0.61 -17.30 -7.00
CA LYS A 128 -1.19 -18.57 -6.57
C LYS A 128 -1.82 -18.46 -5.18
N THR A 129 -1.09 -17.88 -4.23
CA THR A 129 -1.56 -17.67 -2.85
C THR A 129 -2.82 -16.82 -2.80
N LEU A 130 -2.88 -15.72 -3.55
CA LEU A 130 -4.04 -14.85 -3.61
C LEU A 130 -5.26 -15.56 -4.21
N LEU A 131 -5.08 -16.17 -5.38
CA LEU A 131 -6.15 -16.86 -6.13
C LEU A 131 -6.73 -18.03 -5.33
N ASP A 132 -5.87 -18.87 -4.74
CA ASP A 132 -6.29 -20.02 -3.92
C ASP A 132 -7.10 -19.59 -2.70
N LYS A 133 -6.67 -18.53 -2.00
CA LYS A 133 -7.37 -18.03 -0.80
C LYS A 133 -8.72 -17.37 -1.14
N LEU A 134 -8.83 -16.76 -2.31
CA LEU A 134 -10.06 -16.10 -2.77
C LEU A 134 -11.02 -17.06 -3.49
N GLN A 135 -10.58 -18.28 -3.83
CA GLN A 135 -11.36 -19.28 -4.56
C GLN A 135 -12.73 -19.61 -3.96
N SER A 136 -12.85 -19.63 -2.62
CA SER A 136 -14.14 -19.94 -1.98
C SER A 136 -15.17 -18.82 -2.14
N GLN A 137 -14.73 -17.58 -2.33
CA GLN A 137 -15.58 -16.41 -2.55
C GLN A 137 -15.82 -16.16 -4.05
N TYR A 138 -14.80 -16.44 -4.86
CA TYR A 138 -14.80 -16.24 -6.29
C TYR A 138 -14.39 -17.55 -7.00
N PRO A 139 -15.34 -18.49 -7.17
CA PRO A 139 -15.04 -19.83 -7.67
C PRO A 139 -14.64 -19.86 -9.16
N ASP A 140 -15.08 -18.88 -9.95
CA ASP A 140 -14.76 -18.81 -11.36
C ASP A 140 -13.65 -17.78 -11.59
N GLN A 141 -12.48 -18.25 -12.00
CA GLN A 141 -11.29 -17.41 -12.17
C GLN A 141 -10.65 -17.63 -13.55
N THR A 142 -10.10 -16.57 -14.14
CA THR A 142 -9.20 -16.68 -15.28
C THR A 142 -7.80 -17.04 -14.83
N ASP A 143 -6.99 -17.56 -15.75
CA ASP A 143 -5.55 -17.50 -15.59
C ASP A 143 -5.07 -16.04 -15.75
N VAL A 144 -3.79 -15.79 -15.47
CA VAL A 144 -3.16 -14.52 -15.83
C VAL A 144 -2.92 -14.47 -17.35
N ILE A 145 -3.29 -13.36 -17.98
CA ILE A 145 -3.14 -13.20 -19.43
C ILE A 145 -1.67 -13.31 -19.84
N GLY A 146 -1.41 -13.79 -21.05
CA GLY A 146 -0.07 -13.78 -21.64
C GLY A 146 0.90 -14.82 -21.07
N ARG A 147 0.45 -15.69 -20.14
CA ARG A 147 1.25 -16.78 -19.57
C ARG A 147 1.21 -18.07 -20.39
N THR A 148 0.00 -18.52 -20.73
CA THR A 148 -0.26 -19.71 -21.55
C THR A 148 -1.52 -19.51 -22.37
N LYS A 149 -1.69 -20.30 -23.45
CA LYS A 149 -2.95 -20.39 -24.19
C LYS A 149 -3.92 -21.38 -23.53
N ASP A 150 -3.42 -22.28 -22.69
CA ASP A 150 -4.24 -23.31 -22.06
C ASP A 150 -5.27 -22.69 -21.10
N GLY A 151 -6.47 -23.27 -21.05
CA GLY A 151 -7.53 -22.80 -20.18
C GLY A 151 -8.22 -21.52 -20.64
N TRP A 152 -7.90 -20.98 -21.82
CA TRP A 152 -8.63 -19.90 -22.48
C TRP A 152 -9.48 -20.45 -23.62
N ASN A 153 -10.66 -19.87 -23.86
CA ASN A 153 -11.48 -20.23 -25.02
C ASN A 153 -10.83 -19.75 -26.33
N ASP A 154 -10.13 -18.62 -26.27
CA ASP A 154 -9.36 -18.08 -27.39
C ASP A 154 -8.19 -17.21 -26.88
N THR A 155 -7.13 -17.12 -27.68
CA THR A 155 -5.97 -16.25 -27.45
C THR A 155 -5.74 -15.42 -28.71
N GLN A 156 -5.97 -14.11 -28.58
CA GLN A 156 -5.93 -13.16 -29.69
C GLN A 156 -4.79 -12.14 -29.54
N GLY A 157 -4.60 -11.35 -30.58
CA GLY A 157 -3.57 -10.31 -30.65
C GLY A 157 -2.16 -10.89 -30.80
N SER A 158 -1.16 -10.18 -30.30
CA SER A 158 0.26 -10.48 -30.50
C SER A 158 0.85 -11.30 -29.34
N PHE A 159 0.30 -12.49 -29.08
CA PHE A 159 0.78 -13.36 -28.00
C PHE A 159 2.24 -13.81 -28.21
N ARG A 160 3.12 -13.56 -27.23
CA ARG A 160 4.53 -13.96 -27.27
C ARG A 160 4.79 -15.09 -26.28
N GLN A 161 5.05 -16.30 -26.78
CA GLN A 161 5.22 -17.50 -25.95
C GLN A 161 6.62 -17.67 -25.34
N HIS A 162 7.59 -16.85 -25.73
CA HIS A 162 8.99 -17.03 -25.33
C HIS A 162 9.19 -16.67 -23.85
N SER A 163 9.95 -17.47 -23.10
CA SER A 163 10.17 -17.31 -21.65
C SER A 163 10.90 -16.03 -21.25
N SER A 164 11.42 -15.27 -22.21
CA SER A 164 12.00 -13.95 -21.98
C SER A 164 10.96 -12.84 -21.78
N PHE A 165 9.68 -13.12 -22.07
CA PHE A 165 8.59 -12.18 -21.85
C PHE A 165 7.79 -12.61 -20.62
N ASN A 166 7.49 -11.65 -19.77
CA ASN A 166 6.60 -11.85 -18.64
C ASN A 166 5.14 -11.94 -19.10
N ASN A 167 4.30 -12.55 -18.26
CA ASN A 167 2.85 -12.51 -18.43
C ASN A 167 2.33 -11.05 -18.34
N GLY A 168 1.07 -10.83 -18.72
CA GLY A 168 0.48 -9.48 -18.73
C GLY A 168 -0.08 -9.00 -17.39
N GLY A 169 -0.02 -9.82 -16.34
CA GLY A 169 -0.36 -9.38 -14.98
C GLY A 169 -1.83 -9.09 -14.72
N VAL A 170 -2.76 -9.47 -15.62
CA VAL A 170 -4.21 -9.28 -15.43
C VAL A 170 -4.92 -10.61 -15.18
N VAL A 171 -5.74 -10.67 -14.13
CA VAL A 171 -6.64 -11.78 -13.80
C VAL A 171 -8.04 -11.28 -13.47
N ILE A 172 -9.06 -12.07 -13.77
CA ILE A 172 -10.46 -11.79 -13.40
C ILE A 172 -10.99 -12.93 -12.54
N LEU A 173 -11.57 -12.58 -11.40
CA LEU A 173 -12.22 -13.47 -10.46
C LEU A 173 -13.71 -13.11 -10.43
N SER A 174 -14.58 -14.11 -10.37
CA SER A 174 -16.03 -13.90 -10.29
C SER A 174 -16.70 -14.85 -9.29
N LYS A 175 -17.70 -14.29 -8.59
CA LYS A 175 -18.66 -15.03 -7.78
C LYS A 175 -19.63 -15.85 -8.65
N TRP A 176 -19.77 -15.46 -9.91
CA TRP A 176 -20.73 -16.00 -10.87
C TRP A 176 -20.04 -16.76 -12.00
N PRO A 177 -20.73 -17.72 -12.65
CA PRO A 177 -20.13 -18.51 -13.72
C PRO A 177 -19.57 -17.68 -14.87
N ILE A 178 -18.30 -17.91 -15.20
CA ILE A 178 -17.65 -17.40 -16.42
C ILE A 178 -17.98 -18.36 -17.57
N LEU A 179 -18.83 -17.91 -18.49
CA LEU A 179 -19.28 -18.70 -19.65
C LEU A 179 -18.26 -18.72 -20.79
N GLU A 180 -17.45 -17.66 -20.90
CA GLU A 180 -16.42 -17.50 -21.92
C GLU A 180 -15.29 -16.65 -21.36
N LYS A 181 -14.04 -17.03 -21.64
CA LYS A 181 -12.84 -16.28 -21.32
C LYS A 181 -11.90 -16.23 -22.52
N ILE A 182 -11.54 -15.02 -22.95
CA ILE A 182 -10.60 -14.75 -24.04
C ILE A 182 -9.49 -13.87 -23.49
N GLN A 183 -8.24 -14.14 -23.85
CA GLN A 183 -7.14 -13.22 -23.61
C GLN A 183 -6.74 -12.54 -24.91
N TYR A 184 -6.41 -11.26 -24.83
CA TYR A 184 -5.93 -10.47 -25.96
C TYR A 184 -4.63 -9.78 -25.56
N ILE A 185 -3.54 -10.05 -26.27
CA ILE A 185 -2.26 -9.37 -26.06
C ILE A 185 -2.14 -8.25 -27.08
N PHE A 186 -1.91 -7.02 -26.63
CA PHE A 186 -1.89 -5.85 -27.53
C PHE A 186 -0.90 -6.03 -28.68
N ASN A 187 -1.29 -5.59 -29.88
CA ASN A 187 -0.37 -5.57 -31.01
C ASN A 187 0.65 -4.45 -30.83
N ASN A 188 0.23 -3.32 -30.28
CA ASN A 188 1.17 -2.32 -29.75
C ASN A 188 1.67 -2.79 -28.37
N HIS A 189 2.87 -3.39 -28.35
CA HIS A 189 3.58 -3.87 -27.15
C HIS A 189 4.05 -2.75 -26.21
N GLY A 190 3.74 -1.50 -26.50
CA GLY A 190 4.14 -0.36 -25.67
C GLY A 190 5.59 0.06 -25.87
N CYS A 191 6.14 0.70 -24.85
CA CYS A 191 7.48 1.28 -24.83
C CYS A 191 8.10 1.18 -23.43
N GLY A 192 9.43 1.32 -23.35
CA GLY A 192 10.18 1.16 -22.10
C GLY A 192 10.07 -0.26 -21.53
N SER A 193 9.97 -0.34 -20.20
CA SER A 193 9.84 -1.60 -19.44
C SER A 193 8.67 -2.47 -19.89
N ASP A 194 7.55 -1.86 -20.31
CA ASP A 194 6.31 -2.57 -20.65
C ASP A 194 6.47 -3.48 -21.87
N THR A 195 7.46 -3.20 -22.74
CA THR A 195 7.78 -4.05 -23.89
C THR A 195 8.16 -5.49 -23.53
N GLN A 196 8.56 -5.74 -22.28
CA GLN A 196 8.92 -7.07 -21.78
C GLN A 196 7.72 -7.88 -21.28
N TYR A 197 6.52 -7.30 -21.22
CA TYR A 197 5.32 -7.93 -20.67
C TYR A 197 4.30 -8.18 -21.77
N ASN A 198 3.61 -9.32 -21.74
CA ASN A 198 2.45 -9.58 -22.57
C ASN A 198 1.22 -8.79 -22.09
N LYS A 199 1.33 -7.46 -21.98
CA LYS A 199 0.22 -6.56 -21.61
C LYS A 199 -0.92 -6.64 -22.61
N GLY A 200 -2.13 -6.45 -22.12
CA GLY A 200 -3.35 -6.78 -22.84
C GLY A 200 -4.58 -6.71 -21.94
N PHE A 201 -5.64 -7.39 -22.37
CA PHE A 201 -6.84 -7.54 -21.59
C PHE A 201 -7.35 -8.98 -21.55
N ALA A 202 -8.00 -9.33 -20.45
CA ALA A 202 -8.86 -10.49 -20.33
C ALA A 202 -10.30 -10.06 -20.62
N TYR A 203 -10.96 -10.73 -21.56
CA TYR A 203 -12.40 -10.63 -21.75
C TYR A 203 -13.08 -11.82 -21.07
N VAL A 204 -14.14 -11.56 -20.29
CA VAL A 204 -15.03 -12.60 -19.78
C VAL A 204 -16.50 -12.28 -20.04
N LYS A 205 -17.27 -13.33 -20.32
CA LYS A 205 -18.74 -13.33 -20.35
C LYS A 205 -19.24 -14.01 -19.09
N ILE A 206 -19.92 -13.27 -18.22
CA ILE A 206 -20.38 -13.74 -16.91
C ILE A 206 -21.90 -13.85 -16.89
N LYS A 207 -22.42 -14.93 -16.29
CA LYS A 207 -23.85 -15.12 -16.05
C LYS A 207 -24.21 -14.81 -14.60
N LYS A 208 -24.68 -13.59 -14.33
CA LYS A 208 -25.24 -13.21 -13.03
C LYS A 208 -26.75 -13.44 -13.07
N LYS A 209 -27.20 -14.55 -12.49
CA LYS A 209 -28.62 -14.98 -12.53
C LYS A 209 -29.13 -15.04 -13.99
N ASP A 210 -30.09 -14.20 -14.34
CA ASP A 210 -30.69 -14.12 -15.68
C ASP A 210 -30.03 -13.05 -16.58
N ARG A 211 -29.02 -12.32 -16.06
CA ARG A 211 -28.30 -11.28 -16.80
C ARG A 211 -26.94 -11.78 -17.29
N ILE A 212 -26.55 -11.29 -18.45
CA ILE A 212 -25.22 -11.46 -19.02
C ILE A 212 -24.46 -10.15 -18.88
N ILE A 213 -23.25 -10.23 -18.35
CA ILE A 213 -22.33 -9.12 -18.19
C ILE A 213 -21.01 -9.46 -18.89
N HIS A 214 -20.41 -8.46 -19.52
CA HIS A 214 -19.13 -8.57 -20.19
C HIS A 214 -18.11 -7.66 -19.52
N ILE A 215 -16.95 -8.22 -19.21
CA ILE A 215 -15.84 -7.47 -18.60
C ILE A 215 -14.63 -7.57 -19.52
N LEU A 216 -13.98 -6.43 -19.76
CA LEU A 216 -12.62 -6.35 -20.27
C LEU A 216 -11.73 -5.85 -19.12
N GLY A 217 -11.06 -6.78 -18.43
CA GLY A 217 -10.06 -6.46 -17.42
C GLY A 217 -8.72 -6.15 -18.10
N THR A 218 -8.07 -5.03 -17.79
CA THR A 218 -6.89 -4.57 -18.55
C THR A 218 -5.85 -3.84 -17.68
N ASP A 219 -4.59 -3.87 -18.14
CA ASP A 219 -3.52 -2.95 -17.72
C ASP A 219 -2.81 -2.43 -18.99
N THR A 220 -3.00 -1.15 -19.29
CA THR A 220 -2.44 -0.53 -20.50
C THR A 220 -1.00 -0.06 -20.29
N GLN A 221 -0.39 0.54 -21.32
CA GLN A 221 0.95 1.13 -21.23
C GLN A 221 1.04 2.12 -20.06
N SER A 222 1.98 1.89 -19.16
CA SER A 222 2.26 2.75 -18.00
C SER A 222 2.90 4.07 -18.45
N HIS A 223 2.79 5.10 -17.61
CA HIS A 223 3.59 6.32 -17.79
C HIS A 223 5.06 5.97 -17.60
N ASN A 224 5.87 6.10 -18.65
CA ASN A 224 7.30 5.82 -18.58
C ASN A 224 8.09 6.97 -19.25
N ASP A 225 8.98 7.61 -18.48
CA ASP A 225 9.76 8.76 -18.95
C ASP A 225 10.83 8.38 -20.01
N GLU A 226 11.09 7.09 -20.22
CA GLU A 226 11.92 6.58 -21.33
C GLU A 226 11.19 6.60 -22.68
N CYS A 227 9.86 6.71 -22.67
CA CYS A 227 9.06 6.85 -23.88
C CYS A 227 9.03 8.31 -24.35
N ILE A 228 9.15 8.52 -25.67
CA ILE A 228 9.18 9.86 -26.29
C ILE A 228 7.98 10.74 -25.87
N ASP A 229 6.81 10.11 -25.75
CA ASP A 229 5.52 10.73 -25.40
C ASP A 229 4.96 10.18 -24.07
N LYS A 230 5.81 9.63 -23.21
CA LYS A 230 5.41 8.97 -21.95
C LYS A 230 4.39 7.82 -22.14
N GLY A 231 4.33 7.24 -23.33
CA GLY A 231 3.47 6.11 -23.67
C GLY A 231 2.06 6.51 -24.12
N GLU A 232 1.79 7.79 -24.40
CA GLU A 232 0.45 8.26 -24.76
C GLU A 232 -0.10 7.65 -26.05
N ASN A 233 0.72 7.59 -27.12
CA ASN A 233 0.32 6.98 -28.39
C ASN A 233 0.09 5.47 -28.25
N ALA A 234 0.94 4.78 -27.47
CA ALA A 234 0.75 3.37 -27.21
C ALA A 234 -0.59 3.09 -26.51
N ARG A 235 -0.95 3.88 -25.49
CA ARG A 235 -2.28 3.78 -24.86
C ARG A 235 -3.43 4.05 -25.86
N ALA A 236 -3.29 5.05 -26.74
CA ALA A 236 -4.31 5.36 -27.74
C ALA A 236 -4.55 4.19 -28.72
N ASP A 237 -3.49 3.52 -29.17
CA ASP A 237 -3.58 2.31 -29.99
C ASP A 237 -4.25 1.17 -29.21
N GLN A 238 -3.83 0.95 -27.96
CA GLN A 238 -4.39 -0.10 -27.10
C GLN A 238 -5.90 0.11 -26.84
N PHE A 239 -6.34 1.34 -26.59
CA PHE A 239 -7.77 1.67 -26.48
C PHE A 239 -8.52 1.40 -27.78
N THR A 240 -7.90 1.69 -28.93
CA THR A 240 -8.47 1.38 -30.25
C THR A 240 -8.62 -0.13 -30.46
N GLU A 241 -7.63 -0.92 -30.03
CA GLU A 241 -7.68 -2.39 -30.07
C GLU A 241 -8.82 -2.95 -29.21
N MET A 242 -9.00 -2.43 -27.99
CA MET A 242 -10.11 -2.80 -27.10
C MET A 242 -11.47 -2.45 -27.70
N ARG A 243 -11.62 -1.23 -28.24
CA ARG A 243 -12.84 -0.78 -28.92
C ARG A 243 -13.17 -1.68 -30.10
N LYS A 244 -12.17 -2.02 -30.92
CA LYS A 244 -12.31 -2.92 -32.06
C LYS A 244 -12.75 -4.31 -31.63
N PHE A 245 -12.18 -4.85 -30.55
CA PHE A 245 -12.59 -6.15 -30.01
C PHE A 245 -14.08 -6.15 -29.61
N ILE A 246 -14.53 -5.15 -28.84
CA ILE A 246 -15.95 -5.02 -28.44
C ILE A 246 -16.86 -5.00 -29.67
N ASN A 247 -16.52 -4.22 -30.69
CA ASN A 247 -17.31 -4.11 -31.92
C ASN A 247 -17.38 -5.42 -32.71
N LEU A 248 -16.25 -6.14 -32.82
CA LEU A 248 -16.20 -7.42 -33.51
C LEU A 248 -16.90 -8.55 -32.75
N LYS A 249 -16.98 -8.45 -31.42
CA LYS A 249 -17.66 -9.43 -30.58
C LYS A 249 -19.18 -9.42 -30.78
N ARG A 250 -19.75 -8.33 -31.33
CA ARG A 250 -21.18 -8.17 -31.61
C ARG A 250 -22.05 -8.48 -30.39
N ILE A 251 -21.68 -7.91 -29.25
CA ILE A 251 -22.41 -8.06 -27.99
C ILE A 251 -23.82 -7.43 -28.15
N PRO A 252 -24.89 -8.11 -27.74
CA PRO A 252 -26.24 -7.55 -27.72
C PRO A 252 -26.31 -6.23 -26.92
N GLN A 253 -27.01 -5.23 -27.44
CA GLN A 253 -27.11 -3.90 -26.80
C GLN A 253 -27.81 -3.94 -25.43
N ASN A 254 -28.58 -4.99 -25.14
CA ASN A 254 -29.25 -5.20 -23.85
C ASN A 254 -28.37 -5.90 -22.80
N GLU A 255 -27.16 -6.32 -23.15
CA GLU A 255 -26.17 -6.87 -22.21
C GLU A 255 -25.20 -5.75 -21.79
N THR A 256 -24.68 -5.78 -20.55
CA THR A 256 -23.77 -4.75 -20.03
C THR A 256 -22.33 -5.05 -20.41
N VAL A 257 -21.57 -4.02 -20.82
CA VAL A 257 -20.14 -4.14 -21.14
C VAL A 257 -19.34 -3.15 -20.31
N MET A 258 -18.36 -3.67 -19.57
CA MET A 258 -17.48 -2.89 -18.71
C MET A 258 -16.02 -3.00 -19.14
N ILE A 259 -15.29 -1.89 -19.05
CA ILE A 259 -13.85 -1.80 -19.22
C ILE A 259 -13.25 -1.46 -17.85
N VAL A 260 -12.41 -2.35 -17.34
CA VAL A 260 -12.06 -2.42 -15.91
C VAL A 260 -10.55 -2.51 -15.78
N GLY A 261 -9.93 -1.60 -15.03
CA GLY A 261 -8.51 -1.72 -14.67
C GLY A 261 -7.69 -0.44 -14.72
N SER A 262 -6.37 -0.61 -14.72
CA SER A 262 -5.40 0.48 -14.86
C SER A 262 -5.34 0.93 -16.32
N LEU A 263 -5.97 2.08 -16.61
CA LEU A 263 -5.94 2.69 -17.95
C LEU A 263 -4.76 3.66 -18.12
N ASN A 264 -4.03 3.95 -17.04
CA ASN A 264 -2.80 4.76 -17.04
C ASN A 264 -3.00 6.18 -17.66
N VAL A 265 -4.22 6.72 -17.58
CA VAL A 265 -4.57 8.08 -17.95
C VAL A 265 -4.99 8.81 -16.68
N ASN A 266 -4.35 9.94 -16.34
CA ASN A 266 -4.70 10.69 -15.15
C ASN A 266 -6.01 11.46 -15.33
N LYS A 267 -7.01 11.25 -14.46
CA LYS A 267 -8.31 11.96 -14.47
C LYS A 267 -8.19 13.49 -14.38
N GLU A 268 -7.09 14.01 -13.82
CA GLU A 268 -6.85 15.45 -13.76
C GLU A 268 -6.46 16.04 -15.12
N ASP A 269 -5.88 15.25 -16.02
CA ASP A 269 -5.67 15.64 -17.41
C ASP A 269 -7.00 15.49 -18.17
N LYS A 270 -7.83 16.53 -18.11
CA LYS A 270 -9.18 16.51 -18.70
C LYS A 270 -9.17 16.28 -20.21
N VAL A 271 -8.15 16.74 -20.92
CA VAL A 271 -8.07 16.56 -22.38
C VAL A 271 -7.80 15.08 -22.68
N TYR A 272 -6.79 14.51 -22.03
CA TYR A 272 -6.43 13.13 -22.29
C TYR A 272 -7.49 12.14 -21.78
N TYR A 273 -8.05 12.41 -20.60
CA TYR A 273 -9.15 11.64 -20.02
C TYR A 273 -10.39 11.61 -20.93
N ASN A 274 -10.81 12.76 -21.48
CA ASN A 274 -11.93 12.80 -22.40
C ASN A 274 -11.64 12.08 -23.73
N SER A 275 -10.39 12.12 -24.21
CA SER A 275 -9.97 11.36 -25.40
C SER A 275 -10.04 9.85 -25.19
N MET A 276 -9.64 9.37 -24.00
CA MET A 276 -9.80 7.97 -23.61
C MET A 276 -11.28 7.54 -23.61
N LEU A 277 -12.16 8.30 -22.95
CA LEU A 277 -13.60 8.02 -22.93
C LEU A 277 -14.21 8.02 -24.33
N TYR A 278 -13.78 8.94 -25.19
CA TYR A 278 -14.22 9.01 -26.59
C TYR A 278 -13.79 7.77 -27.37
N THR A 279 -12.52 7.38 -27.30
CA THR A 279 -11.95 6.24 -28.04
C THR A 279 -12.57 4.91 -27.61
N LEU A 280 -12.77 4.73 -26.29
CA LEU A 280 -13.42 3.54 -25.73
C LEU A 280 -14.94 3.53 -25.93
N GLU A 281 -15.52 4.66 -26.35
CA GLU A 281 -16.96 4.93 -26.37
C GLU A 281 -17.61 4.54 -25.04
N ALA A 282 -17.06 5.10 -23.97
CA ALA A 282 -17.46 4.85 -22.60
C ALA A 282 -18.01 6.10 -21.93
N ASP A 283 -18.88 5.91 -20.93
CA ASP A 283 -19.44 6.99 -20.12
C ASP A 283 -18.54 7.38 -18.95
N ASN A 284 -18.65 8.64 -18.58
CA ASN A 284 -17.97 9.18 -17.40
C ASN A 284 -18.76 8.79 -16.14
N PRO A 285 -18.18 8.00 -15.21
CA PRO A 285 -18.88 7.60 -14.00
C PRO A 285 -18.99 8.78 -13.02
N HIS A 286 -19.86 8.62 -12.02
CA HIS A 286 -19.84 9.46 -10.83
C HIS A 286 -18.67 9.06 -9.92
N TYR A 287 -17.83 10.00 -9.51
CA TYR A 287 -16.64 9.69 -8.71
C TYR A 287 -16.85 10.05 -7.23
N ALA A 288 -16.50 9.13 -6.34
CA ALA A 288 -16.47 9.33 -4.90
C ALA A 288 -15.14 8.79 -4.32
N GLY A 289 -14.91 9.03 -3.02
CA GLY A 289 -13.74 8.51 -2.33
C GLY A 289 -12.55 9.46 -2.30
N ILE A 290 -11.36 8.86 -2.34
CA ILE A 290 -10.09 9.59 -2.44
C ILE A 290 -9.88 10.16 -3.85
N PRO A 291 -9.12 11.25 -3.99
CA PRO A 291 -8.98 11.94 -5.28
C PRO A 291 -7.94 11.29 -6.21
N PHE A 292 -7.11 10.40 -5.67
CA PHE A 292 -5.96 9.79 -6.36
C PHE A 292 -5.88 8.31 -6.00
N THR A 293 -5.68 7.47 -7.02
CA THR A 293 -5.47 6.03 -6.86
C THR A 293 -3.99 5.67 -6.83
N TRP A 294 -3.12 6.60 -7.25
CA TRP A 294 -1.67 6.53 -7.09
C TRP A 294 -1.17 7.81 -6.43
N ASP A 295 -0.70 7.71 -5.17
CA ASP A 295 -0.46 8.87 -4.32
C ASP A 295 0.86 8.78 -3.53
N PRO A 296 1.97 9.35 -4.04
CA PRO A 296 3.27 9.36 -3.34
C PRO A 296 3.31 10.25 -2.09
N LYS A 297 2.25 11.02 -1.77
CA LYS A 297 2.16 11.78 -0.51
C LYS A 297 1.54 10.96 0.62
N LYS A 298 0.65 10.03 0.27
CA LYS A 298 -0.11 9.23 1.24
C LYS A 298 0.36 7.78 1.32
N ASN A 299 0.56 7.13 0.18
CA ASN A 299 0.97 5.73 0.10
C ASN A 299 2.48 5.60 0.36
N ALA A 300 2.85 4.90 1.44
CA ALA A 300 4.25 4.79 1.86
C ALA A 300 5.13 4.02 0.86
N LEU A 301 4.56 3.02 0.17
CA LEU A 301 5.26 2.22 -0.84
C LEU A 301 5.50 3.04 -2.11
N THR A 302 4.47 3.74 -2.61
CA THR A 302 4.59 4.65 -3.75
C THR A 302 5.64 5.72 -3.50
N ALA A 303 5.62 6.34 -2.30
CA ALA A 303 6.57 7.35 -1.88
C ALA A 303 8.02 6.81 -1.85
N PHE A 304 8.20 5.51 -1.55
CA PHE A 304 9.52 4.88 -1.53
C PHE A 304 10.05 4.69 -2.94
N ILE A 305 9.27 4.02 -3.79
CA ILE A 305 9.67 3.64 -5.16
C ILE A 305 9.88 4.90 -6.00
N ASN A 306 9.07 5.94 -5.76
CA ASN A 306 9.03 7.14 -6.56
C ASN A 306 9.45 8.38 -5.76
N SER A 307 10.51 8.28 -4.96
CA SER A 307 10.99 9.35 -4.07
C SER A 307 11.21 10.71 -4.76
N ASN A 308 11.40 10.72 -6.09
CA ASN A 308 11.61 11.92 -6.90
C ASN A 308 10.32 12.44 -7.58
N LYS A 309 9.23 11.67 -7.63
CA LYS A 309 7.97 12.05 -8.27
C LYS A 309 6.94 12.44 -7.21
N LYS A 310 6.40 13.65 -7.34
CA LYS A 310 5.36 14.18 -6.43
C LYS A 310 3.97 14.29 -7.07
N SER A 311 3.82 13.88 -8.33
CA SER A 311 2.53 13.93 -9.03
C SER A 311 1.58 12.91 -8.43
N GLN A 312 0.38 13.33 -8.03
CA GLN A 312 -0.67 12.40 -7.60
C GLN A 312 -1.55 12.12 -8.82
N GLN A 313 -2.04 10.89 -8.98
CA GLN A 313 -2.76 10.48 -10.18
C GLN A 313 -3.97 9.61 -9.84
N TYR A 314 -5.00 9.68 -10.68
CA TYR A 314 -6.12 8.75 -10.65
C TYR A 314 -6.13 8.00 -11.99
N THR A 315 -5.86 6.70 -11.97
CA THR A 315 -5.57 5.87 -13.16
C THR A 315 -6.35 4.56 -13.25
N GLU A 316 -7.06 4.18 -12.18
CA GLU A 316 -7.84 2.95 -12.11
C GLU A 316 -9.32 3.25 -12.35
N TYR A 317 -9.94 2.55 -13.31
CA TYR A 317 -11.28 2.88 -13.77
C TYR A 317 -12.16 1.65 -13.94
N ILE A 318 -13.47 1.85 -13.74
CA ILE A 318 -14.49 0.88 -14.11
C ILE A 318 -15.52 1.63 -14.96
N LEU A 319 -15.37 1.55 -16.27
CA LEU A 319 -16.13 2.32 -17.25
C LEU A 319 -17.18 1.45 -17.94
N LEU A 320 -18.33 2.04 -18.26
CA LEU A 320 -19.40 1.37 -19.00
C LEU A 320 -19.41 1.80 -20.46
N SER A 321 -19.65 0.86 -21.38
CA SER A 321 -19.82 1.17 -22.79
C SER A 321 -21.12 1.92 -23.06
N LYS A 322 -21.06 3.01 -23.84
CA LYS A 322 -22.20 3.82 -24.30
C LYS A 322 -23.17 3.08 -25.21
N ASN A 323 -22.73 2.00 -25.85
CA ASN A 323 -23.50 1.28 -26.87
C ASN A 323 -24.24 0.05 -26.32
N HIS A 324 -24.22 -0.13 -25.00
CA HIS A 324 -24.67 -1.33 -24.31
C HIS A 324 -25.52 -0.96 -23.09
N SER A 325 -26.14 -1.95 -22.44
CA SER A 325 -27.04 -1.70 -21.32
C SER A 325 -26.28 -1.12 -20.13
N GLN A 326 -26.82 -0.04 -19.57
CA GLN A 326 -26.29 0.63 -18.39
C GLN A 326 -27.32 0.70 -17.27
N PRO A 327 -26.88 0.62 -16.00
CA PRO A 327 -27.71 0.97 -14.87
C PRO A 327 -28.06 2.48 -14.90
N PRO A 328 -29.14 2.91 -14.22
CA PRO A 328 -29.50 4.33 -14.13
C PRO A 328 -28.43 5.20 -13.47
N VAL A 329 -27.62 4.61 -12.60
CA VAL A 329 -26.53 5.25 -11.87
C VAL A 329 -25.32 4.33 -11.95
N TRP A 330 -24.13 4.91 -12.13
CA TRP A 330 -22.88 4.18 -12.07
C TRP A 330 -21.81 5.02 -11.39
N GLN A 331 -21.16 4.46 -10.37
CA GLN A 331 -20.22 5.15 -9.51
C GLN A 331 -18.86 4.47 -9.50
N ASN A 332 -17.79 5.24 -9.36
CA ASN A 332 -16.43 4.77 -9.09
C ASN A 332 -15.99 5.35 -7.75
N LEU A 333 -15.77 4.48 -6.77
CA LEU A 333 -15.31 4.83 -5.44
C LEU A 333 -13.86 4.38 -5.26
N ALA A 334 -12.92 5.32 -5.22
CA ALA A 334 -11.54 5.02 -4.86
C ALA A 334 -11.40 4.92 -3.33
N TYR A 335 -10.79 3.84 -2.84
CA TYR A 335 -10.66 3.55 -1.42
C TYR A 335 -9.20 3.27 -1.05
N ASP A 336 -8.71 3.81 0.06
CA ASP A 336 -7.31 3.70 0.49
C ASP A 336 -7.13 2.80 1.74
N PRO A 337 -7.29 1.48 1.63
CA PRO A 337 -7.07 0.60 2.76
C PRO A 337 -5.58 0.47 3.10
N ILE A 338 -5.28 0.29 4.39
CA ILE A 338 -3.96 -0.15 4.86
C ILE A 338 -4.06 -1.56 5.44
N SER A 339 -2.93 -2.28 5.44
CA SER A 339 -2.87 -3.60 6.03
C SER A 339 -3.01 -3.55 7.56
N PRO A 340 -3.67 -4.56 8.17
CA PRO A 340 -3.87 -4.62 9.62
C PRO A 340 -2.60 -4.94 10.41
N THR A 341 -1.50 -5.29 9.74
CA THR A 341 -0.18 -5.58 10.32
C THR A 341 0.89 -5.14 9.35
N THR A 342 2.05 -4.72 9.84
CA THR A 342 3.16 -4.36 8.95
C THR A 342 3.82 -5.59 8.30
N TRP A 343 4.60 -5.34 7.24
CA TRP A 343 5.50 -6.30 6.62
C TRP A 343 6.88 -5.66 6.43
N LYS A 344 7.93 -6.48 6.30
CA LYS A 344 9.32 -6.04 6.34
C LYS A 344 10.11 -6.60 5.16
N ARG A 345 10.70 -5.70 4.37
CA ARG A 345 11.54 -6.06 3.21
C ARG A 345 12.79 -6.80 3.66
N LYS A 346 13.11 -7.92 2.99
CA LYS A 346 14.22 -8.81 3.36
C LYS A 346 15.60 -8.17 3.21
N SER A 347 15.83 -7.38 2.15
CA SER A 347 17.18 -6.86 1.85
C SER A 347 17.74 -5.89 2.90
N ASP A 348 16.90 -5.01 3.45
CA ASP A 348 17.35 -3.91 4.31
C ASP A 348 16.52 -3.72 5.59
N GLY A 349 15.44 -4.48 5.75
CA GLY A 349 14.55 -4.37 6.90
C GLY A 349 13.59 -3.19 6.83
N TYR A 350 13.39 -2.57 5.67
CA TYR A 350 12.39 -1.52 5.51
C TYR A 350 10.98 -2.05 5.84
N THR A 351 10.31 -1.41 6.80
CA THR A 351 8.97 -1.81 7.27
C THR A 351 7.88 -0.93 6.63
N ASN A 352 6.82 -1.55 6.12
CA ASN A 352 5.72 -0.90 5.41
C ASN A 352 4.37 -1.58 5.77
N TYR A 353 3.25 -1.02 5.33
CA TYR A 353 1.89 -1.46 5.64
C TYR A 353 0.91 -1.27 4.47
N GLU A 354 1.39 -0.89 3.29
CA GLU A 354 0.57 -0.77 2.08
C GLU A 354 0.43 -2.15 1.43
N PHE A 355 -0.72 -2.42 0.80
CA PHE A 355 -0.92 -3.64 0.01
C PHE A 355 -0.28 -3.55 -1.39
N SER A 356 -0.25 -2.35 -1.95
CA SER A 356 0.26 -2.01 -3.28
C SER A 356 0.67 -0.52 -3.32
N ASP A 357 1.34 -0.08 -4.38
CA ASP A 357 1.59 1.34 -4.65
C ASP A 357 0.38 2.05 -5.30
N HIS A 358 -0.67 1.29 -5.61
CA HIS A 358 -1.98 1.80 -6.00
C HIS A 358 -3.02 1.57 -4.90
N TYR A 359 -4.16 2.25 -5.04
CA TYR A 359 -5.37 2.07 -4.26
C TYR A 359 -6.49 1.49 -5.13
N PRO A 360 -7.34 0.59 -4.58
CA PRO A 360 -8.45 -0.02 -5.31
C PRO A 360 -9.56 0.97 -5.67
N VAL A 361 -10.34 0.61 -6.70
CA VAL A 361 -11.58 1.29 -7.08
C VAL A 361 -12.74 0.31 -7.11
N TYR A 362 -13.83 0.66 -6.43
CA TYR A 362 -15.12 -0.02 -6.53
C TYR A 362 -16.00 0.60 -7.61
N GLY A 363 -16.76 -0.23 -8.30
CA GLY A 363 -17.72 0.14 -9.33
C GLY A 363 -19.07 -0.45 -8.99
N PHE A 364 -20.10 0.38 -8.82
CA PHE A 364 -21.43 -0.07 -8.41
C PHE A 364 -22.52 0.93 -8.80
N ASP A 365 -23.77 0.45 -8.75
CA ASP A 365 -24.94 1.25 -9.10
C ASP A 365 -25.28 2.25 -7.99
N TYR A 366 -25.67 1.75 -6.81
CA TYR A 366 -26.02 2.54 -5.63
C TYR A 366 -25.18 2.12 -4.43
N ALA A 367 -24.88 3.08 -3.55
CA ALA A 367 -24.24 2.80 -2.29
C ALA A 367 -25.22 2.12 -1.33
N ASP A 368 -24.69 1.16 -0.56
CA ASP A 368 -25.40 0.38 0.45
C ASP A 368 -24.71 0.50 1.82
N PRO A 369 -25.26 -0.08 2.91
CA PRO A 369 -24.63 -0.01 4.23
C PRO A 369 -23.24 -0.66 4.33
N SER A 370 -22.82 -1.45 3.36
CA SER A 370 -21.48 -2.06 3.28
C SER A 370 -20.47 -1.20 2.52
N THR A 371 -20.93 -0.18 1.82
CA THR A 371 -20.10 0.73 1.02
C THR A 371 -19.22 1.59 1.93
N PRO A 372 -17.88 1.60 1.74
CA PRO A 372 -17.00 2.46 2.53
C PRO A 372 -17.35 3.95 2.34
N THR A 373 -17.52 4.68 3.44
CA THR A 373 -17.84 6.12 3.43
C THR A 373 -16.71 7.01 3.94
N GLN A 374 -15.61 6.41 4.41
CA GLN A 374 -14.48 7.09 5.03
C GLN A 374 -13.15 6.45 4.61
N SER A 375 -12.07 7.22 4.71
CA SER A 375 -10.70 6.80 4.38
C SER A 375 -10.25 5.59 5.19
N GLY A 376 -9.77 4.55 4.50
CA GLY A 376 -9.18 3.38 5.16
C GLY A 376 -7.77 3.64 5.68
N HIS A 377 -7.14 4.73 5.23
CA HIS A 377 -5.75 5.04 5.50
C HIS A 377 -5.63 5.88 6.77
N ARG A 378 -5.86 5.21 7.90
CA ARG A 378 -5.73 5.79 9.23
C ARG A 378 -4.93 4.90 10.15
N ARG A 379 -3.91 5.50 10.77
CA ARG A 379 -3.21 4.93 11.92
C ARG A 379 -3.33 5.91 13.09
N LYS A 380 -3.53 5.40 14.31
CA LYS A 380 -3.66 6.24 15.52
C LYS A 380 -2.48 7.18 15.72
N TYR A 381 -1.30 6.78 15.25
CA TYR A 381 -0.04 7.48 15.45
C TYR A 381 0.52 8.13 14.16
N ASP A 382 -0.34 8.37 13.17
CA ASP A 382 -0.01 9.23 12.03
C ASP A 382 -0.30 10.69 12.33
N ASN A 383 0.43 11.58 11.67
CA ASN A 383 0.29 13.04 11.78
C ASN A 383 0.38 13.59 13.22
N VAL A 384 1.07 12.89 14.13
CA VAL A 384 1.24 13.37 15.51
C VAL A 384 2.11 14.61 15.55
N MET A 385 1.88 15.46 16.52
CA MET A 385 2.75 16.59 16.82
C MET A 385 3.64 16.25 18.01
N ILE A 386 4.91 16.65 17.94
CA ILE A 386 5.85 16.52 19.06
C ILE A 386 6.21 17.92 19.54
N LEU A 387 6.03 18.18 20.82
CA LEU A 387 6.41 19.43 21.47
C LEU A 387 7.58 19.22 22.41
N ASP A 388 8.45 20.21 22.55
CA ASP A 388 9.48 20.21 23.58
C ASP A 388 8.92 20.57 24.97
N SER A 389 9.81 20.60 25.97
CA SER A 389 9.46 20.93 27.35
C SER A 389 8.79 22.31 27.51
N ALA A 390 9.09 23.26 26.62
CA ALA A 390 8.58 24.62 26.58
C ALA A 390 7.37 24.80 25.63
N TYR A 391 6.82 23.71 25.09
CA TYR A 391 5.68 23.68 24.17
C TYR A 391 5.95 24.25 22.78
N HIS A 392 7.22 24.33 22.36
CA HIS A 392 7.58 24.58 20.97
C HIS A 392 7.37 23.30 20.16
N ARG A 393 6.78 23.43 18.97
CA ARG A 393 6.61 22.33 18.01
C ARG A 393 7.95 21.96 17.39
N ILE A 394 8.27 20.67 17.40
CA ILE A 394 9.36 20.14 16.59
C ILE A 394 8.90 20.09 15.14
N GLN A 395 9.76 20.50 14.21
CA GLN A 395 9.50 20.40 12.78
C GLN A 395 10.72 19.94 11.99
N ALA A 396 10.46 19.25 10.88
CA ALA A 396 11.42 19.05 9.81
C ALA A 396 11.67 20.35 9.04
N SER A 397 12.77 20.40 8.28
CA SER A 397 13.13 21.58 7.51
C SER A 397 12.18 21.80 6.32
N PRO A 398 11.56 22.98 6.17
CA PRO A 398 10.68 23.26 5.01
C PRO A 398 11.41 23.32 3.66
N THR A 399 12.73 23.42 3.66
CA THR A 399 13.53 23.65 2.44
C THR A 399 14.20 22.39 1.89
N ARG A 400 14.36 21.35 2.72
CA ARG A 400 14.97 20.08 2.32
C ARG A 400 14.58 18.95 3.28
N PRO A 401 14.39 17.72 2.77
CA PRO A 401 13.90 16.62 3.59
C PRO A 401 14.91 16.09 4.63
N ASP A 402 16.21 16.35 4.42
CA ASP A 402 17.31 15.95 5.30
C ASP A 402 17.92 17.13 6.08
N GLY A 403 17.14 18.19 6.29
CA GLY A 403 17.54 19.31 7.15
C GLY A 403 17.35 18.98 8.64
N TRP A 404 18.05 19.71 9.51
CA TRP A 404 17.98 19.52 10.95
C TRP A 404 16.57 19.72 11.51
N LEU A 405 16.24 18.94 12.54
CA LEU A 405 15.03 19.12 13.33
C LEU A 405 15.20 20.31 14.27
N ILE A 406 14.18 21.16 14.31
CA ILE A 406 14.16 22.36 15.17
C ILE A 406 12.84 22.45 15.94
N ALA A 407 12.92 22.94 17.17
CA ALA A 407 11.79 23.36 17.99
C ALA A 407 11.45 24.83 17.65
N GLU A 408 10.39 25.06 16.88
CA GLU A 408 10.05 26.38 16.33
C GLU A 408 9.74 27.40 17.45
N GLU A 409 10.51 28.48 17.58
CA GLU A 409 10.40 29.44 18.70
C GLU A 409 9.02 30.12 18.78
N ASN A 410 8.47 30.53 17.63
CA ASN A 410 7.18 31.24 17.55
C ASN A 410 5.95 30.31 17.56
N SER A 411 6.13 29.04 17.92
CA SER A 411 5.14 27.99 17.72
C SER A 411 4.34 27.60 18.96
N ASN A 412 4.48 28.34 20.06
CA ASN A 412 3.93 27.95 21.35
C ASN A 412 2.45 27.56 21.21
N TYR A 413 2.20 26.25 21.30
CA TYR A 413 0.95 25.64 20.90
C TYR A 413 -0.25 26.21 21.69
N TYR A 414 -0.03 26.56 22.96
CA TYR A 414 -1.06 27.08 23.85
C TYR A 414 -1.22 28.61 23.82
N GLN A 415 -0.36 29.34 23.08
CA GLN A 415 -0.44 30.79 22.91
C GLN A 415 -1.15 31.23 21.62
N GLY A 416 -1.86 30.32 20.94
CA GLY A 416 -2.80 30.69 19.88
C GLY A 416 -2.18 31.01 18.52
N GLN A 417 -0.97 30.54 18.23
CA GLN A 417 -0.37 30.57 16.88
C GLN A 417 -0.38 29.17 16.24
N PRO A 418 -1.53 28.66 15.76
CA PRO A 418 -1.60 27.41 15.05
C PRO A 418 -1.22 27.64 13.59
N THR A 419 0.04 27.96 13.30
CA THR A 419 0.53 27.71 11.95
C THR A 419 0.52 26.19 11.75
N ARG A 420 -0.46 25.72 10.97
CA ARG A 420 -0.57 24.33 10.49
C ARG A 420 0.64 24.03 9.61
N SER A 421 1.80 23.80 10.22
CA SER A 421 3.01 23.40 9.52
C SER A 421 2.92 21.90 9.23
N GLU A 422 2.79 21.54 7.96
CA GLU A 422 2.86 20.14 7.51
C GLU A 422 4.19 19.47 7.90
N PHE A 423 5.25 20.26 8.06
CA PHE A 423 6.57 19.81 8.50
C PHE A 423 6.67 19.49 10.01
N ALA A 424 5.65 19.85 10.81
CA ALA A 424 5.58 19.58 12.24
C ALA A 424 4.72 18.33 12.57
N ARG A 425 4.46 17.50 11.55
CA ARG A 425 3.68 16.26 11.66
C ARG A 425 4.59 15.06 11.43
N PHE A 426 4.44 14.07 12.30
CA PHE A 426 5.25 12.86 12.25
C PHE A 426 4.37 11.62 12.32
N ASN A 427 4.87 10.52 11.77
CA ASN A 427 4.26 9.21 11.88
C ASN A 427 5.14 8.33 12.76
N LEU A 428 4.52 7.66 13.73
CA LEU A 428 5.22 6.76 14.64
C LEU A 428 4.95 5.31 14.26
N LEU A 429 5.96 4.46 14.39
CA LEU A 429 5.84 3.02 14.22
C LEU A 429 6.77 2.27 15.18
N GLN A 430 6.32 1.15 15.75
CA GLN A 430 7.16 0.27 16.55
C GLN A 430 7.78 -0.82 15.64
N GLU A 431 9.11 -0.86 15.51
CA GLU A 431 9.77 -1.68 14.47
C GLU A 431 9.79 -3.18 14.75
N ASP A 432 9.76 -3.57 16.02
CA ASP A 432 9.87 -4.97 16.45
C ASP A 432 8.49 -5.61 16.73
N ASP A 433 7.40 -4.90 16.46
CA ASP A 433 6.03 -5.39 16.68
C ASP A 433 5.20 -5.26 15.38
N LEU A 434 4.96 -6.40 14.73
CA LEU A 434 4.16 -6.50 13.51
C LEU A 434 2.67 -6.14 13.72
N TYR A 435 2.19 -6.18 14.97
CA TYR A 435 0.80 -5.88 15.37
C TYR A 435 0.65 -4.47 15.93
N SER A 436 1.73 -3.69 16.04
CA SER A 436 1.71 -2.31 16.55
C SER A 436 0.97 -1.31 15.65
N ASN A 437 0.56 -1.75 14.47
CA ASN A 437 -0.16 -0.97 13.47
C ASN A 437 -1.60 -1.49 13.37
N PRO A 438 -2.68 -0.69 13.56
CA PRO A 438 -2.74 0.76 13.77
C PRO A 438 -3.11 1.22 15.19
N ASP A 439 -3.37 0.32 16.14
CA ASP A 439 -4.18 0.66 17.33
C ASP A 439 -3.37 1.03 18.58
N CYS A 440 -2.17 0.49 18.74
CA CYS A 440 -1.38 0.68 19.96
C CYS A 440 0.13 0.55 19.70
N ILE A 441 0.87 1.62 20.01
CA ILE A 441 2.32 1.57 20.19
C ILE A 441 2.57 1.49 21.69
N SER A 442 3.36 0.51 22.13
CA SER A 442 3.76 0.39 23.53
C SER A 442 4.53 1.63 23.96
N GLY A 443 4.26 2.09 25.19
CA GLY A 443 4.99 3.18 25.82
C GLY A 443 6.47 2.89 26.10
N ARG A 444 6.98 1.71 25.72
CA ARG A 444 8.39 1.32 25.82
C ARG A 444 8.85 0.54 24.58
N GLY A 445 10.12 0.72 24.24
CA GLY A 445 10.80 -0.06 23.21
C GLY A 445 11.19 0.77 21.99
N LYS A 446 11.67 0.07 20.95
CA LYS A 446 12.17 0.73 19.75
C LYS A 446 11.06 1.40 18.96
N ILE A 447 11.31 2.62 18.54
CA ILE A 447 10.37 3.42 17.75
C ILE A 447 11.08 3.99 16.53
N ARG A 448 10.32 4.10 15.45
CA ARG A 448 10.70 4.83 14.24
C ARG A 448 9.79 6.05 14.12
N ILE A 449 10.39 7.22 13.95
CA ILE A 449 9.69 8.49 13.73
C ILE A 449 9.98 8.96 12.32
N GLU A 450 8.93 9.12 11.53
CA GLU A 450 8.95 9.53 10.13
C GLU A 450 8.34 10.93 9.99
N SER A 451 8.86 11.76 9.09
CA SER A 451 8.15 12.99 8.69
C SER A 451 6.89 12.64 7.88
N SER A 452 5.73 13.21 8.23
CA SER A 452 4.50 12.99 7.47
C SER A 452 4.53 13.64 6.08
N GLU A 453 5.23 14.77 5.94
CA GLU A 453 5.43 15.47 4.66
C GLU A 453 6.55 14.81 3.84
N TYR A 454 7.64 14.38 4.49
CA TYR A 454 8.74 13.67 3.85
C TYR A 454 8.68 12.19 4.18
N ARG A 455 7.74 11.49 3.53
CA ARG A 455 7.60 10.03 3.63
C ARG A 455 8.92 9.33 3.37
N ASN A 456 9.18 8.27 4.14
CA ASN A 456 10.41 7.48 4.18
C ASN A 456 11.65 8.22 4.68
N TYR A 457 11.52 9.45 5.20
CA TYR A 457 12.60 10.12 5.92
C TYR A 457 12.41 9.96 7.42
N PHE A 458 13.33 9.20 8.03
CA PHE A 458 13.26 8.79 9.43
C PHE A 458 14.26 9.56 10.28
N TRP A 459 13.90 9.82 11.53
CA TRP A 459 14.78 10.51 12.48
C TRP A 459 16.05 9.69 12.73
N THR A 460 17.19 10.35 12.57
CA THR A 460 18.51 9.84 12.91
C THR A 460 19.40 11.02 13.37
N TYR A 461 20.56 10.73 13.93
CA TYR A 461 21.49 11.76 14.40
C TYR A 461 22.80 11.74 13.65
N TRP A 462 23.46 12.89 13.57
CA TRP A 462 24.70 13.03 12.81
C TRP A 462 25.94 12.87 13.68
N LEU A 463 26.89 12.06 13.22
CA LEU A 463 28.12 11.74 13.94
C LEU A 463 29.36 11.79 13.02
N ARG A 464 29.69 12.97 12.47
CA ARG A 464 30.83 13.14 11.53
C ARG A 464 31.64 14.44 11.69
N GLY A 465 31.49 15.14 12.80
CA GLY A 465 32.41 16.18 13.29
C GLY A 465 32.03 17.61 12.94
N GLY A 466 31.98 18.51 13.93
CA GLY A 466 31.63 19.92 13.77
C GLY A 466 30.64 20.37 14.85
N GLY A 467 30.05 21.55 14.70
CA GLY A 467 29.10 22.08 15.69
C GLY A 467 27.79 21.30 15.81
N GLY A 468 27.44 20.49 14.80
CA GLY A 468 26.17 19.75 14.73
C GLY A 468 26.24 18.30 15.20
N ASN A 469 27.36 17.88 15.81
CA ASN A 469 27.50 16.51 16.30
C ASN A 469 26.36 16.18 17.27
N TYR A 470 25.70 15.04 17.05
CA TYR A 470 24.54 14.57 17.81
C TYR A 470 23.22 15.31 17.56
N ALA A 471 23.18 16.29 16.65
CA ALA A 471 21.93 16.87 16.20
C ALA A 471 21.12 15.87 15.36
N TYR A 472 19.79 15.93 15.50
CA TYR A 472 18.86 15.09 14.75
C TYR A 472 18.41 15.72 13.44
N TYR A 473 18.27 14.87 12.42
CA TYR A 473 17.72 15.21 11.12
C TYR A 473 17.01 13.97 10.53
N PRO A 474 16.02 14.15 9.64
CA PRO A 474 15.45 13.02 8.93
C PRO A 474 16.37 12.53 7.82
N LYS A 475 16.41 11.22 7.55
CA LYS A 475 17.17 10.67 6.43
C LYS A 475 16.39 9.57 5.70
N PHE A 476 16.44 9.62 4.37
CA PHE A 476 15.73 8.67 3.52
C PHE A 476 16.18 7.24 3.82
N ASN A 477 15.22 6.38 4.16
CA ASN A 477 15.40 4.97 4.47
C ASN A 477 16.53 4.66 5.47
N ASP A 478 16.83 5.60 6.37
CA ASP A 478 17.93 5.45 7.33
C ASP A 478 17.56 6.13 8.66
N GLY A 479 16.67 5.48 9.40
CA GLY A 479 16.34 5.83 10.77
C GLY A 479 17.31 5.21 11.76
N SER A 480 17.40 5.79 12.96
CA SER A 480 18.18 5.16 14.02
C SER A 480 17.58 3.82 14.45
N LYS A 481 18.44 2.79 14.50
CA LYS A 481 18.07 1.39 14.80
C LYS A 481 17.94 1.08 16.29
N LYS A 482 18.28 2.04 17.15
CA LYS A 482 18.28 1.92 18.62
C LYS A 482 17.47 3.03 19.29
N PHE A 483 16.70 3.76 18.49
CA PHE A 483 15.86 4.84 18.96
C PHE A 483 14.68 4.28 19.75
N GLU A 484 14.49 4.76 20.98
CA GLU A 484 13.53 4.22 21.92
C GLU A 484 12.63 5.31 22.48
N ILE A 485 11.39 4.93 22.71
CA ILE A 485 10.39 5.75 23.42
C ILE A 485 10.21 5.25 24.85
N GLU A 486 10.00 6.19 25.76
CA GLU A 486 9.61 5.91 27.15
C GLU A 486 8.45 6.82 27.55
N VAL A 487 7.37 6.25 28.07
CA VAL A 487 6.27 7.01 28.69
C VAL A 487 6.16 6.66 30.17
N PRO A 488 5.53 7.52 31.02
CA PRO A 488 5.49 7.32 32.47
C PRO A 488 4.83 6.01 32.94
N LEU A 489 3.89 5.47 32.17
CA LEU A 489 3.11 4.27 32.49
C LEU A 489 3.22 3.29 31.33
N ASP A 490 3.47 2.02 31.60
CA ASP A 490 3.54 1.00 30.55
C ASP A 490 2.14 0.69 29.99
N ARG A 491 1.75 1.44 28.95
CA ARG A 491 0.47 1.37 28.24
C ARG A 491 0.64 1.92 26.83
N CYS A 492 -0.40 1.81 25.99
CA CYS A 492 -0.42 2.46 24.69
C CYS A 492 -0.11 3.96 24.83
N ILE A 493 0.69 4.50 23.90
CA ILE A 493 0.98 5.93 23.87
C ILE A 493 -0.35 6.69 23.73
N GLU A 494 -0.52 7.70 24.58
CA GLU A 494 -1.61 8.67 24.56
C GLU A 494 -1.01 10.08 24.52
N SER A 495 -1.83 11.08 24.15
CA SER A 495 -1.39 12.48 24.19
C SER A 495 -0.89 12.83 25.59
N GLY A 496 0.37 13.26 25.71
CA GLY A 496 1.01 13.43 27.00
C GLY A 496 2.53 13.45 26.95
N ILE A 497 3.14 13.37 28.14
CA ILE A 497 4.59 13.44 28.31
C ILE A 497 5.24 12.12 27.93
N PHE A 498 6.36 12.20 27.21
CA PHE A 498 7.23 11.09 26.91
C PHE A 498 8.69 11.54 26.83
N TRP A 499 9.59 10.55 26.79
CA TRP A 499 11.01 10.73 26.55
C TRP A 499 11.42 9.94 25.32
N LEU A 500 12.45 10.46 24.66
CA LEU A 500 13.13 9.79 23.56
C LEU A 500 14.57 9.59 23.97
N ARG A 501 15.11 8.41 23.68
CA ARG A 501 16.51 8.10 23.89
C ARG A 501 17.06 7.32 22.72
N ASP A 502 18.36 7.41 22.50
CA ASP A 502 19.05 6.68 21.46
C ASP A 502 20.43 6.24 21.93
N TYR A 503 21.04 5.33 21.18
CA TYR A 503 22.31 4.72 21.50
C TYR A 503 23.47 5.44 20.82
N ASP A 504 24.37 6.02 21.61
CA ASP A 504 25.60 6.59 21.08
C ASP A 504 26.67 5.50 20.89
N ILE A 505 27.00 5.22 19.63
CA ILE A 505 28.00 4.23 19.25
C ILE A 505 29.44 4.57 19.69
N LEU A 506 29.77 5.85 19.97
CA LEU A 506 31.12 6.22 20.40
C LEU A 506 31.33 5.96 21.89
N THR A 507 30.32 6.24 22.70
CA THR A 507 30.35 6.04 24.16
C THR A 507 29.77 4.70 24.59
N ASN A 508 29.12 3.97 23.68
CA ASN A 508 28.51 2.65 23.90
C ASN A 508 27.42 2.68 24.99
N ASP A 509 26.62 3.75 25.02
CA ASP A 509 25.60 3.99 26.06
C ASP A 509 24.36 4.72 25.49
N TYR A 510 23.25 4.69 26.24
CA TYR A 510 22.03 5.40 25.89
C TYR A 510 22.02 6.83 26.44
N TYR A 511 21.50 7.73 25.62
CA TYR A 511 21.35 9.13 25.94
C TYR A 511 19.94 9.59 25.57
N TYR A 512 19.40 10.50 26.36
CA TYR A 512 18.13 11.15 26.11
C TYR A 512 18.29 12.30 25.13
N LEU A 513 17.25 12.48 24.32
CA LEU A 513 17.14 13.63 23.43
C LEU A 513 16.73 14.86 24.22
N GLU A 514 17.17 16.04 23.75
CA GLU A 514 16.78 17.32 24.31
C GLU A 514 16.67 18.41 23.24
N SER A 515 15.79 19.38 23.49
CA SER A 515 15.76 20.65 22.75
C SER A 515 16.84 21.57 23.30
N TRP A 516 17.84 21.87 22.47
CA TRP A 516 19.03 22.61 22.89
C TRP A 516 18.69 24.05 23.28
N ARG A 517 19.29 24.56 24.35
CA ARG A 517 18.78 25.78 25.02
C ARG A 517 19.59 27.05 24.80
N MET A 518 20.76 26.96 24.16
CA MET A 518 21.67 28.11 24.08
C MET A 518 22.61 28.06 22.87
N GLY A 519 23.17 29.23 22.53
CA GLY A 519 24.17 29.36 21.47
C GLY A 519 23.60 29.18 20.06
N ARG A 520 24.47 28.96 19.08
CA ARG A 520 24.10 28.90 17.66
C ARG A 520 23.23 27.69 17.28
N TRP A 521 23.12 26.71 18.16
CA TRP A 521 22.30 25.50 18.01
C TRP A 521 21.07 25.51 18.91
N MET A 522 20.73 26.64 19.52
CA MET A 522 19.49 26.79 20.26
C MET A 522 18.29 26.34 19.41
N HIS A 523 17.37 25.59 20.03
CA HIS A 523 16.19 24.93 19.47
C HIS A 523 16.40 23.66 18.65
N TYR A 524 17.64 23.28 18.33
CA TYR A 524 17.88 22.04 17.61
C TYR A 524 17.72 20.84 18.55
N ILE A 525 17.34 19.68 18.01
CA ILE A 525 17.16 18.45 18.79
C ILE A 525 18.46 17.66 18.83
N TYR A 526 18.94 17.32 20.03
CA TYR A 526 20.24 16.69 20.26
C TYR A 526 20.15 15.43 21.10
N LEU A 527 21.00 14.44 20.81
CA LEU A 527 21.33 13.35 21.74
C LEU A 527 22.37 13.88 22.75
N TRP A 528 22.06 13.92 24.06
CA TRP A 528 22.94 14.67 24.98
C TRP A 528 23.20 14.08 26.37
N ASP A 529 22.16 13.75 27.15
CA ASP A 529 22.33 13.41 28.58
C ASP A 529 21.96 11.96 28.88
N LYS A 530 22.71 11.28 29.76
CA LYS A 530 22.41 9.90 30.19
C LYS A 530 21.20 9.84 31.11
N ILE A 531 20.85 10.95 31.74
CA ILE A 531 19.77 11.02 32.74
C ILE A 531 18.65 11.92 32.23
N ALA A 532 17.44 11.39 32.22
CA ALA A 532 16.24 12.14 31.89
C ALA A 532 16.05 13.30 32.88
N HIS A 533 15.93 14.52 32.35
CA HIS A 533 15.65 15.71 33.14
C HIS A 533 14.60 16.59 32.43
N ASN A 534 14.37 17.81 32.92
CA ASN A 534 13.27 18.62 32.41
C ASN A 534 13.43 19.05 30.93
N ALA A 535 14.65 19.19 30.42
CA ALA A 535 14.91 19.53 29.01
C ALA A 535 14.68 18.36 28.06
N SER A 536 14.82 17.13 28.57
CA SER A 536 14.60 15.89 27.82
C SER A 536 13.12 15.48 27.71
N LYS A 537 12.20 16.25 28.31
CA LYS A 537 10.77 15.97 28.24
C LYS A 537 10.20 16.47 26.93
N PHE A 538 9.48 15.59 26.25
CA PHE A 538 8.66 15.91 25.09
C PHE A 538 7.18 15.67 25.40
N ARG A 539 6.30 16.21 24.56
CA ARG A 539 4.87 15.90 24.57
C ARG A 539 4.41 15.49 23.20
N VAL A 540 3.74 14.35 23.11
CA VAL A 540 3.10 13.90 21.87
C VAL A 540 1.64 14.33 21.92
N LEU A 541 1.14 14.87 20.81
CA LEU A 541 -0.27 15.14 20.60
C LEU A 541 -0.73 14.28 19.43
N LEU A 542 -1.65 13.35 19.71
CA LEU A 542 -2.26 12.52 18.67
C LEU A 542 -3.16 13.37 17.77
N ASP A 543 -3.22 13.02 16.48
CA ASP A 543 -4.11 13.70 15.54
C ASP A 543 -5.58 13.38 15.85
N GLN A 544 -6.36 14.44 16.04
CA GLN A 544 -7.80 14.36 16.28
C GLN A 544 -8.63 14.78 15.06
N THR A 545 -7.95 15.08 13.94
CA THR A 545 -8.62 15.42 12.68
C THR A 545 -9.47 14.23 12.23
N PRO A 546 -10.77 14.41 11.96
CA PRO A 546 -11.60 13.34 11.44
C PRO A 546 -11.07 12.88 10.08
N GLU A 547 -11.25 11.61 9.79
CA GLU A 547 -10.95 11.06 8.46
C GLU A 547 -11.73 11.79 7.38
N ARG A 548 -11.18 11.80 6.16
CA ARG A 548 -11.95 12.21 4.99
C ARG A 548 -13.18 11.32 4.89
N ASN A 549 -14.35 11.94 4.90
CA ASN A 549 -15.64 11.30 4.75
C ASN A 549 -16.24 11.78 3.41
N TRP A 550 -16.70 10.83 2.61
CA TRP A 550 -17.34 11.05 1.31
C TRP A 550 -18.73 10.41 1.27
N GLY A 551 -19.32 10.11 2.43
CA GLY A 551 -20.65 9.52 2.52
C GLY A 551 -21.72 10.36 1.82
N GLU A 552 -21.60 11.70 1.88
CA GLU A 552 -22.49 12.64 1.18
C GLU A 552 -22.20 12.75 -0.32
N ASP A 553 -21.01 12.33 -0.77
CA ASP A 553 -20.66 12.31 -2.19
C ASP A 553 -21.23 11.06 -2.89
N LEU A 554 -21.72 10.06 -2.15
CA LEU A 554 -22.27 8.82 -2.70
C LEU A 554 -23.74 8.96 -3.09
N ILE A 555 -24.15 8.24 -4.13
CA ILE A 555 -25.55 8.14 -4.57
C ILE A 555 -26.16 6.87 -3.95
N TYR A 556 -27.23 7.04 -3.19
CA TYR A 556 -28.01 5.98 -2.54
C TYR A 556 -29.37 5.82 -3.24
N ARG A 557 -30.08 4.74 -2.92
CA ARG A 557 -31.47 4.51 -3.37
C ARG A 557 -32.49 5.42 -2.70
#